data_AF-A0A5K1GEP1-F1
#
_entry.id   AF-A0A5K1GEP1-F1
#
_cell.length_a   1.000
_cell.length_b   1.000
_cell.length_c   1.000
_cell.angle_alpha   90.00
_cell.angle_beta   90.00
_cell.angle_gamma   90.00
#
_symmetry.space_group_name_H-M   'P 1'
#
loop_
_entity.id
_entity.type
_entity.pdbx_description
1 polymer ?
#
loop_
_entity_poly.entity_id
_entity_poly.type
_entity_poly.pdbx_seq_one_letter_code
_entity_poly.pdbx_strand_id
1 'polypeptide(L)' 'RALEEAICYRAVLLGVTRASLNTQSFISEASLQETARVLAKAALRGCIAWLKGLKENVVLGG' A
#
# COMPACT_ATOMS: atom_id res chain seq x y z
N ARG A 1 -6.38 34.25 0.40
CA ARG A 1 -5.78 33.37 1.42
C ARG A 1 -6.86 32.38 1.82
N ALA A 2 -6.80 31.15 1.28
CA ALA A 2 -7.73 30.09 1.68
C ALA A 2 -7.47 29.78 3.16
N LEU A 3 -8.53 29.65 3.95
CA LEU A 3 -8.47 29.25 5.34
C LEU A 3 -7.94 27.81 5.38
N GLU A 4 -6.82 27.58 6.05
CA GLU A 4 -6.35 26.21 6.35
C GLU A 4 -7.36 25.58 7.31
N GLU A 5 -8.25 24.74 6.80
CA GLU A 5 -9.07 23.88 7.64
C GLU A 5 -8.17 22.86 8.35
N ALA A 6 -8.29 22.77 9.67
CA ALA A 6 -7.50 21.83 10.46
C ALA A 6 -7.93 20.38 10.18
N ILE A 7 -6.96 19.49 9.91
CA ILE A 7 -7.22 18.07 9.68
C ILE A 7 -7.42 17.37 11.03
N CYS A 8 -8.64 16.93 11.33
CA CYS A 8 -8.95 16.09 12.49
C CYS A 8 -8.68 14.61 12.18
N TYR A 9 -7.94 13.90 13.05
CA TYR A 9 -7.64 12.48 12.90
C TYR A 9 -7.97 11.69 14.18
N ARG A 10 -8.18 10.37 14.04
CA ARG A 10 -8.40 9.42 15.14
C ARG A 10 -7.55 8.17 14.90
N ALA A 11 -6.95 7.64 15.96
CA ALA A 11 -6.22 6.37 15.89
C ALA A 11 -7.17 5.20 15.54
N VAL A 12 -6.72 4.32 14.64
CA VAL A 12 -7.43 3.10 14.25
C VAL A 12 -6.52 1.91 14.51
N LEU A 13 -7.02 0.92 15.26
CA LEU A 13 -6.32 -0.34 15.47
C LEU A 13 -6.68 -1.33 14.36
N LEU A 14 -5.67 -1.85 13.67
CA LEU A 14 -5.82 -2.84 12.61
C LEU A 14 -5.05 -4.11 12.98
N GLY A 15 -5.65 -5.28 12.73
CA GLY A 15 -4.95 -6.55 12.82
C GLY A 15 -3.83 -6.66 11.79
N VAL A 16 -2.81 -7.47 12.08
CA VAL A 16 -1.57 -7.56 11.28
C VAL A 16 -1.82 -7.86 9.80
N THR A 17 -2.81 -8.70 9.48
CA THR A 17 -3.18 -9.01 8.09
C THR A 17 -3.72 -7.79 7.36
N ARG A 18 -4.67 -7.05 7.97
CA ARG A 18 -5.25 -5.84 7.37
C ARG A 18 -4.25 -4.71 7.28
N ALA A 19 -3.38 -4.56 8.29
CA ALA A 19 -2.30 -3.58 8.26
C ALA A 19 -1.34 -3.86 7.09
N SER A 20 -0.96 -5.13 6.90
CA SER A 20 -0.02 -5.55 5.85
C SER A 20 -0.61 -5.49 4.44
N LEU A 21 -1.93 -5.64 4.30
CA LEU A 21 -2.63 -5.46 3.03
C LEU A 21 -2.88 -3.99 2.69
N ASN A 22 -2.77 -3.06 3.65
CA ASN A 22 -3.00 -1.64 3.42
C ASN A 22 -1.69 -0.85 3.22
N THR A 23 -0.62 -1.53 2.80
CA THR A 23 0.69 -0.91 2.54
C THR A 23 0.65 -0.11 1.24
N GLN A 24 1.57 0.86 1.11
CA GLN A 24 1.65 1.71 -0.08
C GLN A 24 2.22 1.00 -1.31
N SER A 25 2.82 -0.19 -1.14
CA SER A 25 3.36 -0.96 -2.26
C SER A 25 2.47 -2.12 -2.63
N PHE A 26 1.95 -2.06 -3.85
CA PHE A 26 1.15 -3.14 -4.40
C PHE A 26 1.97 -4.43 -4.61
N ILE A 27 3.29 -4.35 -4.83
CA ILE A 27 4.17 -5.53 -4.94
C ILE A 27 4.25 -6.25 -3.59
N SER A 28 4.38 -5.49 -2.51
CA SER A 28 4.40 -6.04 -1.16
C SER A 28 3.04 -6.62 -0.74
N GLU A 29 1.95 -5.93 -1.06
CA GLU A 29 0.56 -6.39 -0.82
C GLU A 29 0.27 -7.68 -1.62
N ALA A 30 0.56 -7.70 -2.93
CA ALA A 30 0.22 -8.82 -3.82
C ALA A 30 0.99 -10.10 -3.50
N SER A 31 2.21 -9.97 -2.96
CA SER A 31 3.04 -11.08 -2.50
C SER A 31 2.70 -11.55 -1.08
N LEU A 32 1.71 -10.96 -0.42
CA LEU A 32 1.21 -11.45 0.87
C LEU A 32 0.02 -12.38 0.65
N GLN A 33 -1.11 -11.83 0.18
CA GLN A 33 -2.37 -12.55 -0.07
C GLN A 33 -3.20 -11.81 -1.13
N GLU A 34 -4.29 -12.45 -1.60
CA GLU A 34 -5.28 -11.84 -2.50
C GLU A 34 -4.70 -11.30 -3.82
N THR A 35 -3.61 -11.89 -4.31
CA THR A 35 -2.75 -11.41 -5.40
C THR A 35 -3.51 -10.85 -6.62
N ALA A 36 -4.49 -11.58 -7.15
CA ALA A 36 -5.27 -11.14 -8.31
C ALA A 36 -6.07 -9.85 -8.05
N ARG A 37 -6.70 -9.75 -6.86
CA ARG A 37 -7.45 -8.56 -6.43
C ARG A 37 -6.53 -7.34 -6.32
N VAL A 38 -5.35 -7.54 -5.75
CA VAL A 38 -4.36 -6.48 -5.52
C VAL A 38 -3.83 -5.95 -6.85
N LEU A 39 -3.40 -6.85 -7.74
CA LEU A 39 -2.86 -6.48 -9.05
C LEU A 39 -3.92 -5.80 -9.93
N ALA A 40 -5.17 -6.29 -9.93
CA ALA A 40 -6.26 -5.65 -10.65
C ALA A 40 -6.51 -4.21 -10.16
N LYS A 41 -6.57 -4.00 -8.85
CA LYS A 41 -6.74 -2.68 -8.24
C LYS A 41 -5.57 -1.74 -8.58
N ALA A 42 -4.33 -2.26 -8.54
CA ALA A 42 -3.13 -1.50 -8.88
C ALA A 42 -3.10 -1.08 -10.36
N ALA A 43 -3.46 -2.00 -11.26
CA ALA A 43 -3.54 -1.75 -12.70
C ALA A 43 -4.60 -0.69 -13.02
N LEU A 44 -5.80 -0.80 -12.44
CA LEU A 44 -6.88 0.18 -12.63
C LEU A 44 -6.53 1.59 -12.10
N ARG A 45 -5.69 1.67 -11.06
CA ARG A 45 -5.25 2.94 -10.47
C ARG A 45 -3.96 3.50 -11.09
N GLY A 46 -3.31 2.76 -11.99
CA GLY A 46 -1.99 3.12 -12.51
C GLY A 46 -0.93 3.26 -11.40
N CYS A 47 -0.99 2.41 -10.36
CA CYS A 47 -0.08 2.51 -9.23
C CYS A 47 1.38 2.24 -9.64
N ILE A 48 2.29 3.12 -9.19
CA ILE A 48 3.74 2.98 -9.40
C ILE A 48 4.38 2.57 -8.07
N ALA A 49 5.17 1.49 -8.09
CA ALA A 49 5.96 1.06 -6.94
C ALA A 49 7.36 1.69 -7.03
N TRP A 50 7.71 2.44 -5.99
CA TRP A 50 9.00 3.16 -5.91
C TRP A 50 10.10 2.34 -5.23
N LEU A 51 9.86 1.05 -4.94
CA LEU A 51 10.86 0.10 -4.42
C LEU A 51 11.55 0.52 -3.13
N LYS A 52 10.86 1.32 -2.30
CA LYS A 52 11.39 1.79 -1.01
C LYS A 52 11.45 0.67 0.03
N GLY A 53 10.61 -0.36 -0.11
CA GLY A 53 10.51 -1.49 0.82
C GLY A 53 11.44 -2.65 0.46
N LEU A 54 11.95 -3.33 1.49
CA LEU A 54 12.81 -4.51 1.33
C LEU A 54 12.13 -5.63 0.51
N LYS A 55 10.85 -5.91 0.79
CA LYS A 55 10.12 -7.01 0.13
C LYS A 55 10.05 -6.82 -1.39
N GLU A 56 9.89 -5.59 -1.85
CA GLU A 56 9.80 -5.25 -3.26
C GLU A 56 11.15 -5.46 -3.96
N ASN A 57 12.23 -5.04 -3.29
CA ASN A 57 13.59 -5.22 -3.79
C ASN A 57 13.97 -6.70 -3.90
N VAL A 58 13.62 -7.49 -2.87
CA VAL A 58 13.87 -8.94 -2.88
C VAL A 58 13.08 -9.63 -4.00
N VAL A 59 11.82 -9.26 -4.22
CA VAL A 59 10.98 -9.85 -5.29
C VAL A 59 11.55 -9.57 -6.68
N LEU A 60 12.17 -8.40 -6.87
CA LEU A 60 12.81 -8.04 -8.14
C LEU A 60 14.22 -8.60 -8.30
N GLY A 61 14.74 -9.30 -7.30
CA GLY A 61 16.08 -9.89 -7.33
C GLY A 61 17.19 -8.85 -7.27
N GLY A 62 16.97 -7.75 -6.53
CA GLY A 62 18.03 -6.80 -6.18
C GLY A 62 19.18 -7.45 -5.42
#